data_AF-A0A8K0A8L4-F1
#
_entry.id   AF-A0A8K0A8L4-F1
#
_cell.length_a   1.000
_cell.length_b   1.000
_cell.length_c   1.000
_cell.angle_alpha   90.00
_cell.angle_beta   90.00
_cell.angle_gamma   90.00
#
_symmetry.space_group_name_H-M   'P 1'
#
loop_
_entity.id
_entity.type
_entity.pdbx_description
1 polymer ?
#
loop_
_entity_poly.entity_id
_entity_poly.type
_entity_poly.pdbx_seq_one_letter_code
_entity_poly.pdbx_strand_id
1 'polypeptide(L)'
;MATLMERLEQTNLYFKRMTDLIPPEIYFENNEHKRKRQNKEDGGPLTKSALRALHKKMRLDPNQYKTVTELQEDMAREEEPDSDDEQVKKPQKKIKGKQNRSEKEDLRQRLQAKIQQMKAVRKAPKPQDLATQRSKRQAKKERQKQRKKTANKTGTQTKGKVFEEGTAAKKPDGTPVLNQEGKLVFSKFDFTSDVASSKKKGKEAPKHLKKLLAKAEDKKQKIKDLKNENLGKAHEVEQKSKWKSALQKAQGVKLKDDPELLKKSIKRKDQIKKKSKKQWKERKDQVEANIKKKQNKRSDNLKARKQQKVSNKIKKAKKKGRVIPGF
;
A
#
# COMPACT_ATOMS: atom_id res chain seq x y z
N MET A 1 25.09 49.29 33.64
CA MET A 1 24.94 49.25 32.17
C MET A 1 25.58 47.95 31.70
N ALA A 2 24.89 47.15 30.88
CA ALA A 2 25.48 45.92 30.35
C ALA A 2 26.77 46.25 29.57
N THR A 3 27.80 45.43 29.74
CA THR A 3 29.08 45.65 29.06
C THR A 3 28.92 45.43 27.55
N LEU A 4 29.82 46.00 26.73
CA LEU A 4 29.78 45.82 25.27
C LEU A 4 29.82 44.32 24.88
N MET A 5 30.61 43.53 25.61
CA MET A 5 30.71 42.08 25.42
C MET A 5 29.38 41.38 25.70
N GLU A 6 28.73 41.70 26.81
CA GLU A 6 27.45 41.11 27.19
C GLU A 6 26.34 41.43 26.17
N ARG A 7 26.33 42.65 25.63
CA ARG A 7 25.40 43.03 24.54
C ARG A 7 25.68 42.24 23.26
N LEU A 8 26.95 42.07 22.89
CA LEU A 8 27.31 41.28 21.71
C LEU A 8 26.92 39.81 21.87
N GLU A 9 27.14 39.21 23.03
CA GLU A 9 26.71 37.85 23.36
C GLU A 9 25.19 37.70 23.26
N GLN A 10 24.43 38.64 23.81
CA GLN A 10 22.96 38.64 23.72
C GLN A 10 22.48 38.74 22.26
N THR A 11 23.11 39.59 21.44
CA THR A 11 22.77 39.67 20.01
C THR A 11 23.11 38.37 19.27
N ASN A 12 24.24 37.74 19.57
CA ASN A 12 24.64 36.47 18.97
C ASN A 12 23.65 35.34 19.33
N LEU A 13 23.27 35.24 20.60
CA LEU A 13 22.23 34.29 21.05
C LEU A 13 20.88 34.53 20.38
N TYR A 14 20.50 35.79 20.19
CA TYR A 14 19.28 36.16 19.46
C TYR A 14 19.33 35.66 18.01
N PHE A 15 20.44 35.91 17.29
CA PHE A 15 20.59 35.44 15.92
C PHE A 15 20.64 33.90 15.82
N LYS A 16 21.37 33.23 16.72
CA LYS A 16 21.39 31.75 16.83
C LYS A 16 19.98 31.18 16.97
N ARG A 17 19.18 31.76 17.87
CA ARG A 17 17.77 31.35 18.06
C ARG A 17 16.95 31.59 16.79
N MET A 18 17.13 32.72 16.12
CA MET A 18 16.41 33.05 14.88
C MET A 18 16.76 32.09 13.73
N THR A 19 18.03 31.68 13.61
CA THR A 19 18.45 30.72 12.59
C THR A 19 17.92 29.31 12.88
N ASP A 20 17.79 28.94 14.15
CA ASP A 20 17.26 27.62 14.56
C ASP A 20 15.76 27.46 14.31
N LEU A 21 15.01 28.55 14.12
CA LEU A 21 13.59 28.50 13.74
C LEU A 21 13.39 28.00 12.31
N ILE A 22 14.42 28.08 11.48
CA ILE A 22 14.35 27.72 10.07
C ILE A 22 14.92 26.30 9.91
N PRO A 23 14.22 25.39 9.20
CA PRO A 23 14.69 24.02 9.03
C PRO A 23 16.11 23.94 8.45
N PRO A 24 17.00 23.11 9.04
CA PRO A 24 18.39 23.01 8.61
C PRO A 24 18.55 22.50 7.18
N GLU A 25 17.55 21.81 6.63
CA GLU A 25 17.54 21.36 5.24
C GLU A 25 17.56 22.50 4.21
N ILE A 26 17.21 23.72 4.63
CA ILE A 26 17.20 24.91 3.76
C ILE A 26 18.61 25.51 3.64
N TYR A 27 19.41 25.43 4.71
CA TYR A 27 20.79 25.95 4.74
C TYR A 27 21.83 24.92 4.30
N PHE A 28 21.61 23.65 4.65
CA PHE A 28 22.53 22.57 4.35
C PHE A 28 21.92 21.62 3.31
N GLU A 29 22.45 21.62 2.09
CA GLU A 29 22.00 20.71 1.02
C GLU A 29 22.21 19.24 1.42
N ASN A 30 21.11 18.56 1.74
CA ASN A 30 20.95 17.09 1.85
C ASN A 30 22.18 16.31 2.38
N ASN A 31 22.52 16.54 3.65
CA ASN A 31 23.38 15.62 4.43
C ASN A 31 22.68 14.28 4.81
N GLU A 32 21.55 13.93 4.18
CA GLU A 32 20.96 12.58 4.30
C GLU A 32 21.94 11.48 3.86
N HIS A 33 22.85 11.78 2.92
CA HIS A 33 23.79 10.81 2.39
C HIS A 33 24.93 10.47 3.36
N LYS A 34 25.40 11.40 4.21
CA LYS A 34 26.39 11.11 5.26
C LYS A 34 25.74 10.35 6.44
N ARG A 35 24.56 10.77 6.91
CA ARG A 35 23.82 10.10 8.02
C ARG A 35 23.40 8.64 7.70
N LYS A 36 23.13 8.34 6.42
CA LYS A 36 22.83 6.96 5.96
C LYS A 36 24.08 6.07 5.89
N ARG A 37 25.30 6.64 5.83
CA ARG A 37 26.54 5.86 5.77
C ARG A 37 26.98 5.39 7.15
N GLN A 38 26.92 6.24 8.17
CA GLN A 38 27.27 5.85 9.55
C GLN A 38 26.37 4.75 10.11
N ASN A 39 25.06 4.77 9.81
CA ASN A 39 24.13 3.74 10.28
C ASN A 39 24.26 2.37 9.58
N LYS A 40 25.17 2.21 8.62
CA LYS A 40 25.30 0.99 7.80
C LYS A 40 26.48 0.11 8.23
N GLU A 41 27.31 0.55 9.16
CA GLU A 41 28.57 -0.15 9.48
C GLU A 41 28.41 -1.25 10.54
N ASP A 42 27.38 -1.21 11.40
CA ASP A 42 27.35 -2.11 12.59
C ASP A 42 26.18 -3.11 12.70
N GLY A 43 25.39 -3.35 11.64
CA GLY A 43 24.26 -4.29 11.77
C GLY A 43 23.81 -4.91 10.46
N GLY A 44 23.87 -6.24 10.38
CA GLY A 44 23.31 -7.02 9.28
C GLY A 44 21.82 -6.72 9.00
N PRO A 45 21.24 -7.27 7.92
CA PRO A 45 19.92 -6.83 7.44
C PRO A 45 18.80 -7.06 8.46
N LEU A 46 18.32 -5.99 9.08
CA LEU A 46 17.17 -6.02 9.98
C LEU A 46 15.87 -6.41 9.24
N THR A 47 14.98 -7.11 9.96
CA THR A 47 13.64 -7.42 9.43
C THR A 47 12.83 -6.15 9.22
N LYS A 48 11.92 -6.16 8.23
CA LYS A 48 11.06 -5.00 7.89
C LYS A 48 10.23 -4.48 9.07
N SER A 49 9.95 -5.34 10.07
CA SER A 49 9.27 -4.96 11.31
C SER A 49 10.20 -4.19 12.25
N ALA A 50 11.42 -4.70 12.46
CA ALA A 50 12.43 -4.04 13.29
C ALA A 50 12.85 -2.68 12.72
N LEU A 51 12.99 -2.58 11.39
CA LEU A 51 13.30 -1.32 10.71
C LEU A 51 12.22 -0.25 10.94
N ARG A 52 10.94 -0.67 10.95
CA ARG A 52 9.80 0.23 11.24
C ARG A 52 9.75 0.65 12.70
N ALA A 53 10.10 -0.24 13.63
CA ALA A 53 10.16 0.09 15.05
C ALA A 53 11.29 1.09 15.33
N LEU A 54 12.46 0.91 14.74
CA LEU A 54 13.56 1.87 14.82
C LEU A 54 13.19 3.21 14.19
N HIS A 55 12.61 3.23 12.99
CA HIS A 55 12.15 4.49 12.39
C HIS A 55 11.11 5.23 13.23
N LYS A 56 10.26 4.50 13.98
CA LYS A 56 9.34 5.13 14.92
C LYS A 56 10.06 5.71 16.13
N LYS A 57 11.02 4.98 16.70
CA LYS A 57 11.85 5.48 17.81
C LYS A 57 12.63 6.74 17.40
N MET A 58 13.38 6.66 16.30
CA MET A 58 14.16 7.79 15.80
C MET A 58 13.33 9.01 15.40
N ARG A 59 12.04 8.83 15.04
CA ARG A 59 11.14 9.94 14.75
C ARG A 59 10.57 10.60 16.01
N LEU A 60 10.61 9.91 17.14
CA LEU A 60 10.06 10.37 18.42
C LEU A 60 11.15 10.81 19.41
N ASP A 61 12.43 10.62 19.08
CA ASP A 61 13.56 10.99 19.93
C ASP A 61 13.94 12.48 19.70
N PRO A 62 13.83 13.36 20.72
CA PRO A 62 14.13 14.79 20.58
C PRO A 62 15.59 15.07 20.19
N ASN A 63 16.52 14.23 20.66
CA ASN A 63 17.96 14.38 20.41
C ASN A 63 18.39 13.99 18.98
N GLN A 64 17.48 13.48 18.16
CA GLN A 64 17.80 13.07 16.79
C GLN A 64 17.79 14.24 15.79
N TYR A 65 17.02 15.29 16.09
CA TYR A 65 16.90 16.47 15.27
C TYR A 65 17.84 17.54 15.82
N LYS A 66 18.95 17.79 15.12
CA LYS A 66 19.92 18.84 15.45
C LYS A 66 19.50 20.17 14.84
N THR A 67 19.74 21.27 15.55
CA THR A 67 19.46 22.63 15.04
C THR A 67 20.53 23.09 14.06
N VAL A 68 20.32 24.25 13.43
CA VAL A 68 21.25 24.81 12.43
C VAL A 68 22.59 25.14 13.10
N THR A 69 22.55 25.73 14.30
CA THR A 69 23.75 26.10 15.04
C THR A 69 24.54 24.89 15.52
N GLU A 70 23.87 23.84 16.00
CA GLU A 70 24.53 22.60 16.41
C GLU A 70 25.23 21.91 15.24
N LEU A 71 24.62 21.93 14.05
CA LEU A 71 25.24 21.38 12.85
C LEU A 71 26.47 22.18 12.41
N GLN A 72 26.44 23.51 12.57
CA GLN A 72 27.57 24.38 12.26
C GLN A 72 28.73 24.16 13.24
N GLU A 73 28.44 23.96 14.53
CA GLU A 73 29.44 23.65 15.56
C GLU A 73 30.04 22.26 15.37
N ASP A 74 29.23 21.25 15.00
CA ASP A 74 29.72 19.92 14.63
C ASP A 74 30.64 19.95 13.40
N MET A 75 30.29 20.75 12.38
CA MET A 75 31.11 20.90 11.18
C MET A 75 32.43 21.60 11.49
N ALA A 76 32.42 22.65 12.31
CA ALA A 76 33.63 23.32 12.77
C ALA A 76 34.53 22.37 13.56
N ARG A 77 33.96 21.52 14.43
CA ARG A 77 34.70 20.50 15.18
C ARG A 77 35.27 19.38 14.29
N GLU A 78 34.63 19.05 13.17
CA GLU A 78 35.17 18.10 12.18
C GLU A 78 36.27 18.72 11.28
N GLU A 79 36.31 20.05 11.13
CA GLU A 79 37.28 20.76 10.28
C GLU A 79 38.58 21.16 11.00
N GLU A 80 38.62 21.18 12.33
CA GLU A 80 39.87 21.30 13.10
C GLU A 80 40.72 20.03 12.92
N PRO A 81 41.88 20.08 12.23
CA PRO A 81 42.78 18.94 12.18
C PRO A 81 43.36 18.71 13.57
N ASP A 82 43.21 17.50 14.10
CA ASP A 82 43.89 17.00 15.31
C ASP A 82 45.36 17.45 15.32
N SER A 83 45.63 18.48 16.12
CA SER A 83 46.96 18.92 16.50
C SER A 83 46.97 19.02 18.02
N ASP A 84 46.99 17.87 18.69
CA ASP A 84 48.03 17.56 19.67
C ASP A 84 47.94 16.10 20.20
N ASP A 85 49.14 15.62 20.51
CA ASP A 85 49.65 14.31 20.90
C ASP A 85 48.89 13.59 22.05
N GLU A 86 48.40 12.36 21.84
CA GLU A 86 48.55 11.29 22.84
C GLU A 86 48.35 9.87 22.25
N GLN A 87 49.34 9.01 22.51
CA GLN A 87 49.47 7.66 21.97
C GLN A 87 48.40 6.68 22.47
N VAL A 88 47.57 6.12 21.57
CA VAL A 88 47.03 4.75 21.75
C VAL A 88 47.03 3.97 20.42
N LYS A 89 47.84 2.90 20.40
CA LYS A 89 48.15 2.01 19.28
C LYS A 89 46.89 1.42 18.60
N LYS A 90 46.75 1.65 17.28
CA LYS A 90 45.92 0.80 16.39
C LYS A 90 46.83 -0.14 15.57
N PRO A 91 46.57 -1.45 15.52
CA PRO A 91 47.44 -2.38 14.80
C PRO A 91 47.22 -2.25 13.29
N GLN A 92 48.28 -1.91 12.56
CA GLN A 92 48.29 -1.96 11.10
C GLN A 92 48.26 -3.42 10.61
N LYS A 93 47.09 -3.91 10.19
CA LYS A 93 46.99 -5.12 9.38
C LYS A 93 47.30 -4.77 7.92
N LYS A 94 48.46 -5.22 7.44
CA LYS A 94 48.86 -5.17 6.03
C LYS A 94 47.78 -5.78 5.13
N ILE A 95 47.22 -4.99 4.24
CA ILE A 95 46.23 -5.41 3.24
C ILE A 95 46.97 -6.17 2.13
N LYS A 96 46.76 -7.49 2.03
CA LYS A 96 47.13 -8.29 0.84
C LYS A 96 46.19 -7.90 -0.32
N GLY A 97 46.61 -6.90 -1.09
CA GLY A 97 45.76 -6.15 -2.02
C GLY A 97 45.66 -6.64 -3.47
N LYS A 98 46.14 -7.83 -3.85
CA LYS A 98 46.15 -8.22 -5.28
C LYS A 98 45.36 -9.49 -5.66
N GLN A 99 44.97 -10.35 -4.72
CA GLN A 99 44.21 -11.57 -5.02
C GLN A 99 42.68 -11.41 -4.95
N ASN A 100 42.18 -10.29 -4.39
CA ASN A 100 40.75 -10.08 -4.14
C ASN A 100 39.97 -9.44 -5.30
N ARG A 101 40.64 -9.04 -6.40
CA ARG A 101 39.97 -8.32 -7.50
C ARG A 101 39.27 -9.29 -8.45
N SER A 102 39.95 -10.36 -8.86
CA SER A 102 39.37 -11.47 -9.61
C SER A 102 38.25 -12.16 -8.84
N GLU A 103 38.46 -12.42 -7.55
CA GLU A 103 37.43 -13.05 -6.70
C GLU A 103 36.18 -12.15 -6.53
N LYS A 104 36.35 -10.83 -6.47
CA LYS A 104 35.24 -9.87 -6.48
C LYS A 104 34.53 -9.80 -7.83
N GLU A 105 35.25 -9.94 -8.93
CA GLU A 105 34.69 -9.96 -10.28
C GLU A 105 33.88 -11.25 -10.49
N ASP A 106 34.40 -12.40 -10.07
CA ASP A 106 33.68 -13.68 -10.08
C ASP A 106 32.42 -13.64 -9.21
N LEU A 107 32.49 -13.00 -8.04
CA LEU A 107 31.35 -12.82 -7.16
C LEU A 107 30.28 -11.91 -7.78
N ARG A 108 30.70 -10.85 -8.48
CA ARG A 108 29.81 -9.96 -9.24
C ARG A 108 29.15 -10.69 -10.40
N GLN A 109 29.90 -11.50 -11.14
CA GLN A 109 29.38 -12.31 -12.24
C GLN A 109 28.38 -13.36 -11.74
N ARG A 110 28.70 -14.08 -10.66
CA ARG A 110 27.78 -15.04 -10.01
C ARG A 110 26.50 -14.36 -9.52
N LEU A 111 26.61 -13.18 -8.91
CA LEU A 111 25.46 -12.39 -8.47
C LEU A 111 24.59 -11.97 -9.66
N GLN A 112 25.19 -11.48 -10.74
CA GLN A 112 24.48 -11.05 -11.94
C GLN A 112 23.76 -12.23 -12.63
N ALA A 113 24.43 -13.39 -12.76
CA ALA A 113 23.84 -14.62 -13.27
C ALA A 113 22.66 -15.06 -12.40
N LYS A 114 22.79 -15.00 -11.06
CA LYS A 114 21.70 -15.35 -10.15
C LYS A 114 20.52 -14.40 -10.26
N ILE A 115 20.76 -13.10 -10.40
CA ILE A 115 19.73 -12.09 -10.62
C ILE A 115 19.02 -12.35 -11.96
N GLN A 116 19.74 -12.69 -13.03
CA GLN A 116 19.17 -13.01 -14.32
C GLN A 116 18.29 -14.28 -14.26
N GLN A 117 18.76 -15.34 -13.61
CA GLN A 117 17.99 -16.55 -13.38
C GLN A 117 16.67 -16.24 -12.63
N MET A 118 16.73 -15.44 -11.56
CA MET A 118 15.55 -15.02 -10.80
C MET A 118 14.60 -14.13 -11.62
N LYS A 119 15.14 -13.29 -12.52
CA LYS A 119 14.33 -12.47 -13.44
C LYS A 119 13.63 -13.32 -14.50
N ALA A 120 14.31 -14.35 -15.02
CA ALA A 120 13.73 -15.29 -15.99
C ALA A 120 12.58 -16.11 -15.38
N VAL A 121 12.77 -16.65 -14.16
CA VAL A 121 11.71 -17.35 -13.41
C VAL A 121 10.48 -16.46 -13.18
N ARG A 122 10.70 -15.16 -12.93
CA ARG A 122 9.62 -14.19 -12.69
C ARG A 122 9.02 -13.60 -13.98
N LYS A 123 9.48 -14.01 -15.18
CA LYS A 123 9.13 -13.41 -16.47
C LYS A 123 9.18 -11.87 -16.43
N ALA A 124 10.22 -11.33 -15.77
CA ALA A 124 10.39 -9.88 -15.67
C ALA A 124 10.70 -9.30 -17.07
N PRO A 125 10.04 -8.20 -17.48
CA PRO A 125 10.25 -7.60 -18.79
C PRO A 125 11.71 -7.15 -18.96
N LYS A 126 12.26 -7.31 -20.18
CA LYS A 126 13.63 -6.87 -20.49
C LYS A 126 13.71 -5.34 -20.37
N PRO A 127 14.89 -4.77 -20.06
CA PRO A 127 15.04 -3.31 -19.93
C PRO A 127 14.58 -2.53 -21.17
N GLN A 128 14.75 -3.09 -22.38
CA GLN A 128 14.23 -2.51 -23.64
C GLN A 128 12.68 -2.50 -23.68
N ASP A 129 12.04 -3.56 -23.17
CA ASP A 129 10.57 -3.63 -23.07
C ASP A 129 10.04 -2.65 -22.03
N LEU A 130 10.79 -2.42 -20.94
CA LEU A 130 10.43 -1.44 -19.92
C LEU A 130 10.50 -0.01 -20.45
N ALA A 131 11.48 0.31 -21.29
CA ALA A 131 11.59 1.62 -21.94
C ALA A 131 10.42 1.88 -22.90
N THR A 132 10.07 0.90 -23.75
CA THR A 132 8.92 0.99 -24.66
C THR A 132 7.58 1.02 -23.92
N GLN A 133 7.44 0.32 -22.79
CA GLN A 133 6.27 0.44 -21.92
C GLN A 133 6.16 1.84 -21.28
N ARG A 134 7.29 2.41 -20.87
CA ARG A 134 7.33 3.75 -20.26
C ARG A 134 6.95 4.84 -21.27
N SER A 135 7.46 4.76 -22.50
CA SER A 135 7.10 5.70 -23.58
C SER A 135 5.62 5.58 -23.97
N LYS A 136 5.09 4.36 -24.14
CA LYS A 136 3.66 4.12 -24.38
C LYS A 136 2.77 4.68 -23.27
N ARG A 137 3.21 4.58 -22.00
CA ARG A 137 2.49 5.12 -20.85
C ARG A 137 2.50 6.65 -20.82
N GLN A 138 3.62 7.27 -21.18
CA GLN A 138 3.73 8.72 -21.33
C GLN A 138 2.83 9.25 -22.46
N ALA A 139 2.91 8.65 -23.65
CA ALA A 139 2.07 9.01 -24.80
C ALA A 139 0.55 8.89 -24.49
N LYS A 140 0.14 7.85 -23.74
CA LYS A 140 -1.25 7.68 -23.30
C LYS A 140 -1.67 8.78 -22.31
N LYS A 141 -0.78 9.19 -21.41
CA LYS A 141 -1.04 10.26 -20.43
C LYS A 141 -1.17 11.61 -21.13
N GLU A 142 -0.33 11.88 -22.12
CA GLU A 142 -0.39 13.09 -22.95
C GLU A 142 -1.70 13.16 -23.76
N ARG A 143 -2.08 12.07 -24.44
CA ARG A 143 -3.34 11.96 -25.18
C ARG A 143 -4.56 12.16 -24.27
N GLN A 144 -4.50 11.67 -23.03
CA GLN A 144 -5.57 11.88 -22.05
C GLN A 144 -5.64 13.34 -21.57
N LYS A 145 -4.49 14.01 -21.40
CA LYS A 145 -4.42 15.42 -21.04
C LYS A 145 -4.96 16.31 -22.16
N GLN A 146 -4.63 16.01 -23.42
CA GLN A 146 -5.17 16.70 -24.60
C GLN A 146 -6.70 16.51 -24.71
N ARG A 147 -7.22 15.29 -24.53
CA ARG A 147 -8.69 15.03 -24.53
C ARG A 147 -9.43 15.78 -23.43
N LYS A 148 -8.83 15.97 -22.25
CA LYS A 148 -9.42 16.79 -21.17
C LYS A 148 -9.42 18.28 -21.52
N LYS A 149 -8.36 18.77 -22.17
CA LYS A 149 -8.28 20.16 -22.63
C LYS A 149 -9.29 20.46 -23.75
N THR A 150 -9.49 19.55 -24.70
CA THR A 150 -10.50 19.73 -25.76
C THR A 150 -11.93 19.62 -25.22
N ALA A 151 -12.19 18.70 -24.28
CA ALA A 151 -13.50 18.60 -23.63
C ALA A 151 -13.88 19.83 -22.80
N ASN A 152 -12.92 20.50 -22.17
CA ASN A 152 -13.16 21.76 -21.46
C ASN A 152 -13.33 22.97 -22.41
N LYS A 153 -12.73 22.95 -23.60
CA LYS A 153 -12.87 24.05 -24.59
C LYS A 153 -14.21 24.03 -25.34
N THR A 154 -14.83 22.86 -25.50
CA THR A 154 -16.16 22.73 -26.11
C THR A 154 -17.32 22.97 -25.14
N GLY A 155 -17.04 23.30 -23.87
CA GLY A 155 -18.05 23.55 -22.84
C GLY A 155 -18.25 25.02 -22.48
N THR A 156 -17.61 25.95 -23.19
CA THR A 156 -17.61 27.39 -22.84
C THR A 156 -18.18 28.23 -23.96
N GLN A 157 -19.41 27.93 -24.37
CA GLN A 157 -20.34 28.91 -24.95
C GLN A 157 -21.75 28.51 -24.54
N THR A 158 -22.18 28.97 -23.36
CA THR A 158 -23.54 29.45 -23.08
C THR A 158 -23.67 29.84 -21.61
N LYS A 159 -23.96 31.14 -21.42
CA LYS A 159 -24.64 31.80 -20.29
C LYS A 159 -23.84 32.01 -18.99
N GLY A 160 -23.70 33.29 -18.66
CA GLY A 160 -23.11 33.79 -17.42
C GLY A 160 -24.15 34.27 -16.39
N LYS A 161 -23.59 34.79 -15.28
CA LYS A 161 -24.22 35.42 -14.09
C LYS A 161 -25.23 34.51 -13.36
N VAL A 162 -25.08 34.21 -12.07
CA VAL A 162 -25.00 35.14 -10.94
C VAL A 162 -24.09 34.58 -9.84
N PHE A 163 -23.33 35.48 -9.23
CA PHE A 163 -22.58 35.31 -7.99
C PHE A 163 -23.56 35.50 -6.82
N GLU A 164 -23.68 34.53 -5.93
CA GLU A 164 -24.21 34.77 -4.59
C GLU A 164 -23.48 33.88 -3.59
N GLU A 165 -23.12 34.53 -2.49
CA GLU A 165 -22.20 34.13 -1.45
C GLU A 165 -22.94 33.40 -0.32
N GLY A 166 -22.28 32.40 0.28
CA GLY A 166 -22.55 31.97 1.65
C GLY A 166 -23.77 31.06 1.90
N THR A 167 -23.53 29.78 2.18
CA THR A 167 -23.94 29.18 3.47
C THR A 167 -23.46 27.74 3.63
N ALA A 168 -22.75 27.53 4.75
CA ALA A 168 -22.68 26.33 5.59
C ALA A 168 -22.44 24.96 4.95
N ALA A 169 -21.17 24.54 5.04
CA ALA A 169 -20.79 23.14 5.11
C ALA A 169 -21.56 22.43 6.24
N LYS A 170 -22.48 21.52 5.88
CA LYS A 170 -23.11 20.58 6.81
C LYS A 170 -22.04 19.66 7.42
N LYS A 171 -21.68 19.92 8.68
CA LYS A 171 -21.08 18.92 9.57
C LYS A 171 -22.11 17.77 9.73
N PRO A 172 -21.69 16.50 9.82
CA PRO A 172 -22.60 15.46 10.23
C PRO A 172 -22.89 15.62 11.73
N ASP A 173 -24.14 15.92 12.06
CA ASP A 173 -24.66 15.89 13.43
C ASP A 173 -24.52 14.48 13.99
N GLY A 174 -23.45 14.24 14.74
CA GLY A 174 -23.25 13.01 15.50
C GLY A 174 -23.85 13.20 16.87
N THR A 175 -25.12 12.81 17.05
CA THR A 175 -25.70 12.67 18.39
C THR A 175 -24.81 11.70 19.20
N PRO A 176 -24.39 12.06 20.43
CA PRO A 176 -23.62 11.15 21.26
C PRO A 176 -24.43 9.89 21.58
N VAL A 177 -23.86 8.72 21.31
CA VAL A 177 -24.49 7.43 21.64
C VAL A 177 -24.38 7.22 23.15
N LEU A 178 -25.54 7.10 23.79
CA LEU A 178 -25.72 7.01 25.23
C LEU A 178 -26.16 5.60 25.60
N ASN A 179 -25.55 4.99 26.63
CA ASN A 179 -26.04 3.72 27.17
C ASN A 179 -27.41 3.88 27.85
N GLN A 180 -28.08 2.75 28.17
CA GLN A 180 -29.33 2.72 28.95
C GLN A 180 -29.24 3.48 30.30
N GLU A 181 -28.02 3.67 30.82
CA GLU A 181 -27.73 4.41 32.05
C GLU A 181 -27.37 5.90 31.83
N GLY A 182 -27.50 6.43 30.61
CA GLY A 182 -27.26 7.86 30.38
C GLY A 182 -25.78 8.28 30.26
N LYS A 183 -24.84 7.33 30.09
CA LYS A 183 -23.39 7.61 29.98
C LYS A 183 -22.93 7.58 28.51
N LEU A 184 -22.11 8.55 28.10
CA LEU A 184 -21.52 8.63 26.76
C LEU A 184 -20.53 7.48 26.54
N VAL A 185 -20.73 6.69 25.47
CA VAL A 185 -19.83 5.59 25.11
C VAL A 185 -18.99 5.94 23.89
N PHE A 186 -17.67 5.95 24.09
CA PHE A 186 -16.67 6.19 23.04
C PHE A 186 -16.27 4.92 22.27
N SER A 187 -16.97 3.80 22.46
CA SER A 187 -16.74 2.58 21.69
C SER A 187 -17.35 2.72 20.29
N LYS A 188 -16.52 2.59 19.26
CA LYS A 188 -16.89 2.79 17.84
C LYS A 188 -17.74 1.67 17.24
N PHE A 189 -18.25 0.75 18.05
CA PHE A 189 -19.11 -0.34 17.62
C PHE A 189 -20.35 -0.40 18.50
N ASP A 190 -21.48 -0.09 17.88
CA ASP A 190 -22.80 -0.25 18.46
C ASP A 190 -23.43 -1.51 17.87
N PHE A 191 -23.78 -2.48 18.74
CA PHE A 191 -24.51 -3.70 18.38
C PHE A 191 -25.99 -3.61 18.73
N THR A 192 -26.45 -2.47 19.29
CA THR A 192 -27.80 -2.32 19.84
C THR A 192 -28.79 -1.65 18.90
N SER A 193 -28.33 -1.11 17.75
CA SER A 193 -29.25 -0.69 16.70
C SER A 193 -29.74 -1.92 15.93
N ASP A 194 -30.95 -2.37 16.26
CA ASP A 194 -31.70 -3.38 15.54
C ASP A 194 -31.54 -3.25 14.02
N VAL A 195 -31.07 -4.34 13.41
CA VAL A 195 -30.87 -4.54 11.97
C VAL A 195 -32.22 -4.59 11.21
N ALA A 196 -33.34 -4.23 11.84
CA ALA A 196 -34.68 -4.45 11.32
C ALA A 196 -35.27 -3.26 10.54
N SER A 197 -34.88 -2.00 10.77
CA SER A 197 -35.68 -0.85 10.27
C SER A 197 -35.01 0.03 9.22
N SER A 198 -33.73 -0.20 8.87
CA SER A 198 -33.13 0.47 7.70
C SER A 198 -32.78 -0.54 6.61
N LYS A 199 -33.81 -0.99 5.88
CA LYS A 199 -33.65 -1.33 4.45
C LYS A 199 -33.20 -0.04 3.73
N LYS A 200 -31.96 0.40 3.96
CA LYS A 200 -31.21 1.13 2.94
C LYS A 200 -31.36 0.26 1.71
N LYS A 201 -32.16 0.71 0.73
CA LYS A 201 -32.28 0.04 -0.57
C LYS A 201 -30.87 0.01 -1.14
N GLY A 202 -30.14 -1.04 -0.80
CA GLY A 202 -28.75 -1.21 -1.11
C GLY A 202 -28.67 -1.14 -2.62
N LYS A 203 -28.12 -0.03 -3.10
CA LYS A 203 -27.83 0.19 -4.51
C LYS A 203 -27.21 -1.10 -5.04
N GLU A 204 -27.89 -1.74 -5.99
CA GLU A 204 -27.29 -2.75 -6.87
C GLU A 204 -27.04 -4.17 -6.31
N ALA A 205 -27.91 -4.71 -5.45
CA ALA A 205 -27.92 -6.16 -5.20
C ALA A 205 -28.11 -6.96 -6.52
N PRO A 206 -27.53 -8.16 -6.70
CA PRO A 206 -27.69 -8.96 -7.94
C PRO A 206 -29.16 -9.29 -8.24
N LYS A 207 -29.98 -9.44 -7.19
CA LYS A 207 -31.44 -9.58 -7.29
C LYS A 207 -32.09 -8.35 -7.98
N HIS A 208 -31.54 -7.15 -7.78
CA HIS A 208 -32.01 -5.94 -8.45
C HIS A 208 -31.64 -5.92 -9.94
N LEU A 209 -30.46 -6.41 -10.33
CA LEU A 209 -30.08 -6.48 -11.75
C LEU A 209 -30.92 -7.50 -12.53
N LYS A 210 -31.22 -8.65 -11.93
CA LYS A 210 -32.12 -9.65 -12.54
C LYS A 210 -33.54 -9.10 -12.70
N LYS A 211 -34.08 -8.43 -11.67
CA LYS A 211 -35.40 -7.77 -11.75
C LYS A 211 -35.43 -6.67 -12.82
N LEU A 212 -34.36 -5.91 -12.96
CA LEU A 212 -34.25 -4.86 -13.96
C LEU A 212 -34.14 -5.42 -15.38
N LEU A 213 -33.45 -6.55 -15.54
CA LEU A 213 -33.41 -7.30 -16.79
C LEU A 213 -34.80 -7.81 -17.17
N ALA A 214 -35.53 -8.43 -16.23
CA ALA A 214 -36.91 -8.88 -16.46
C ALA A 214 -37.79 -7.72 -16.92
N LYS A 215 -37.78 -6.59 -16.19
CA LYS A 215 -38.52 -5.38 -16.58
C LYS A 215 -38.15 -4.87 -17.98
N ALA A 216 -36.87 -4.93 -18.37
CA ALA A 216 -36.43 -4.51 -19.68
C ALA A 216 -36.90 -5.48 -20.79
N GLU A 217 -36.89 -6.78 -20.52
CA GLU A 217 -37.39 -7.82 -21.42
C GLU A 217 -38.91 -7.74 -21.58
N ASP A 218 -39.66 -7.61 -20.47
CA ASP A 218 -41.12 -7.44 -20.47
C ASP A 218 -41.54 -6.21 -21.27
N LYS A 219 -40.85 -5.07 -21.07
CA LYS A 219 -41.11 -3.85 -21.86
C LYS A 219 -40.86 -4.08 -23.36
N LYS A 220 -39.77 -4.79 -23.70
CA LYS A 220 -39.43 -5.10 -25.09
C LYS A 220 -40.45 -6.05 -25.72
N GLN A 221 -40.94 -7.03 -24.96
CA GLN A 221 -42.00 -7.95 -25.41
C GLN A 221 -43.30 -7.20 -25.62
N LYS A 222 -43.78 -6.42 -24.64
CA LYS A 222 -45.00 -5.61 -24.79
C LYS A 222 -44.99 -4.70 -26.01
N ILE A 223 -43.87 -4.05 -26.31
CA ILE A 223 -43.74 -3.22 -27.52
C ILE A 223 -43.77 -4.07 -28.79
N LYS A 224 -43.19 -5.27 -28.79
CA LYS A 224 -43.27 -6.19 -29.93
C LYS A 224 -44.69 -6.71 -30.15
N ASP A 225 -45.37 -7.09 -29.08
CA ASP A 225 -46.74 -7.60 -29.14
C ASP A 225 -47.68 -6.51 -29.69
N LEU A 226 -47.54 -5.28 -29.20
CA LEU A 226 -48.27 -4.11 -29.73
C LEU A 226 -47.94 -3.79 -31.18
N LYS A 227 -46.70 -4.05 -31.66
CA LYS A 227 -46.36 -3.87 -33.09
C LYS A 227 -47.06 -4.88 -33.98
N ASN A 228 -47.28 -6.09 -33.49
CA ASN A 228 -47.98 -7.13 -34.23
C ASN A 228 -49.48 -6.83 -34.32
N GLU A 229 -50.07 -6.26 -33.26
CA GLU A 229 -51.50 -5.91 -33.22
C GLU A 229 -51.80 -4.58 -33.92
N ASN A 230 -51.07 -3.50 -33.58
CA ASN A 230 -51.38 -2.13 -33.97
C ASN A 230 -50.13 -1.24 -34.08
N LEU A 231 -49.62 -1.05 -35.30
CA LEU A 231 -48.41 -0.27 -35.57
C LEU A 231 -48.48 1.18 -35.06
N GLY A 232 -49.62 1.86 -35.23
CA GLY A 232 -49.80 3.26 -34.82
C GLY A 232 -49.69 3.44 -33.29
N LYS A 233 -50.39 2.61 -32.53
CA LYS A 233 -50.34 2.61 -31.06
C LYS A 233 -48.96 2.23 -30.54
N ALA A 234 -48.29 1.27 -31.18
CA ALA A 234 -46.93 0.89 -30.83
C ALA A 234 -45.95 2.06 -31.00
N HIS A 235 -46.05 2.79 -32.12
CA HIS A 235 -45.21 3.97 -32.35
C HIS A 235 -45.45 5.06 -31.29
N GLU A 236 -46.71 5.34 -30.94
CA GLU A 236 -47.05 6.32 -29.91
C GLU A 236 -46.46 5.93 -28.53
N VAL A 237 -46.59 4.67 -28.14
CA VAL A 237 -46.04 4.15 -26.87
C VAL A 237 -44.51 4.22 -26.87
N GLU A 238 -43.86 3.89 -27.98
CA GLU A 238 -42.41 4.05 -28.12
C GLU A 238 -41.97 5.51 -27.97
N GLN A 239 -42.66 6.44 -28.63
CA GLN A 239 -42.35 7.87 -28.55
C GLN A 239 -42.53 8.38 -27.11
N LYS A 240 -43.66 8.08 -26.46
CA LYS A 240 -43.89 8.43 -25.05
C LYS A 240 -42.79 7.86 -24.13
N SER A 241 -42.36 6.61 -24.35
CA SER A 241 -41.29 5.97 -23.59
C SER A 241 -39.92 6.64 -23.82
N LYS A 242 -39.60 7.01 -25.07
CA LYS A 242 -38.37 7.73 -25.44
C LYS A 242 -38.32 9.10 -24.78
N TRP A 243 -39.41 9.88 -24.85
CA TRP A 243 -39.51 11.19 -24.21
C TRP A 243 -39.41 11.11 -22.69
N LYS A 244 -40.12 10.17 -22.06
CA LYS A 244 -40.00 9.94 -20.61
C LYS A 244 -38.57 9.57 -20.20
N SER A 245 -37.90 8.73 -20.99
CA SER A 245 -36.51 8.35 -20.74
C SER A 245 -35.56 9.54 -20.92
N ALA A 246 -35.78 10.39 -21.91
CA ALA A 246 -34.99 11.61 -22.12
C ALA A 246 -35.16 12.60 -20.97
N LEU A 247 -36.39 12.82 -20.52
CA LEU A 247 -36.70 13.72 -19.41
C LEU A 247 -36.07 13.24 -18.09
N GLN A 248 -36.16 11.94 -17.80
CA GLN A 248 -35.50 11.35 -16.62
C GLN A 248 -33.97 11.44 -16.69
N LYS A 249 -33.38 11.27 -17.88
CA LYS A 249 -31.94 11.49 -18.08
C LYS A 249 -31.55 12.95 -17.87
N ALA A 250 -32.36 13.89 -18.35
CA ALA A 250 -32.16 15.33 -18.15
C ALA A 250 -32.28 15.73 -16.67
N GLN A 251 -33.19 15.10 -15.93
CA GLN A 251 -33.30 15.22 -14.47
C GLN A 251 -32.08 14.66 -13.71
N GLY A 252 -31.18 13.93 -14.39
CA GLY A 252 -29.98 13.32 -13.80
C GLY A 252 -30.17 11.89 -13.29
N VAL A 253 -31.32 11.25 -13.56
CA VAL A 253 -31.58 9.86 -13.16
C VAL A 253 -30.82 8.90 -14.09
N LYS A 254 -29.97 8.04 -13.51
CA LYS A 254 -29.20 7.01 -14.23
C LYS A 254 -30.08 5.82 -14.57
N LEU A 255 -30.78 5.90 -15.71
CA LEU A 255 -31.57 4.82 -16.28
C LEU A 255 -30.70 3.64 -16.75
N LYS A 256 -31.14 2.42 -16.46
CA LYS A 256 -30.41 1.17 -16.72
C LYS A 256 -31.36 0.16 -17.36
N ASP A 257 -31.88 0.48 -18.53
CA ASP A 257 -32.95 -0.30 -19.19
C ASP A 257 -32.43 -1.23 -20.31
N ASP A 258 -31.13 -1.19 -20.65
CA ASP A 258 -30.59 -2.00 -21.76
C ASP A 258 -30.40 -3.48 -21.36
N PRO A 259 -31.14 -4.44 -21.97
CA PRO A 259 -31.12 -5.83 -21.55
C PRO A 259 -29.75 -6.49 -21.76
N GLU A 260 -29.03 -6.15 -22.83
CA GLU A 260 -27.71 -6.72 -23.11
C GLU A 260 -26.65 -6.27 -22.10
N LEU A 261 -26.66 -4.99 -21.72
CA LEU A 261 -25.73 -4.44 -20.73
C LEU A 261 -26.03 -5.00 -19.34
N LEU A 262 -27.30 -5.23 -19.02
CA LEU A 262 -27.72 -5.89 -17.79
C LEU A 262 -27.23 -7.34 -17.74
N LYS A 263 -27.39 -8.11 -18.83
CA LYS A 263 -26.82 -9.47 -18.97
C LYS A 263 -25.30 -9.48 -18.78
N LYS A 264 -24.58 -8.58 -19.44
CA LYS A 264 -23.12 -8.43 -19.28
C LYS A 264 -22.73 -8.08 -17.85
N SER A 265 -23.49 -7.21 -17.19
CA SER A 265 -23.26 -6.82 -15.80
C SER A 265 -23.45 -7.98 -14.82
N ILE A 266 -24.50 -8.80 -15.02
CA ILE A 266 -24.73 -10.03 -14.25
C ILE A 266 -23.55 -10.99 -14.44
N LYS A 267 -23.16 -11.28 -15.70
CA LYS A 267 -22.02 -12.15 -16.01
C LYS A 267 -20.73 -11.69 -15.32
N ARG A 268 -20.43 -10.38 -15.33
CA ARG A 268 -19.25 -9.82 -14.63
C ARG A 268 -19.33 -10.06 -13.12
N LYS A 269 -20.48 -9.83 -12.49
CA LYS A 269 -20.66 -10.11 -11.06
C LYS A 269 -20.47 -11.59 -10.74
N ASP A 270 -21.01 -12.48 -11.57
CA ASP A 270 -20.84 -13.92 -11.39
C ASP A 270 -19.38 -14.35 -11.55
N GLN A 271 -18.65 -13.81 -12.52
CA GLN A 271 -17.21 -14.05 -12.68
C GLN A 271 -16.40 -13.58 -11.48
N ILE A 272 -16.71 -12.40 -10.92
CA ILE A 272 -16.06 -11.90 -9.70
C ILE A 272 -16.33 -12.85 -8.53
N LYS A 273 -17.57 -13.32 -8.37
CA LYS A 273 -17.93 -14.29 -7.32
C LYS A 273 -17.21 -15.63 -7.51
N LYS A 274 -17.11 -16.14 -8.74
CA LYS A 274 -16.33 -17.36 -9.05
C LYS A 274 -14.85 -17.20 -8.69
N LYS A 275 -14.23 -16.08 -9.05
CA LYS A 275 -12.83 -15.77 -8.70
C LYS A 275 -12.65 -15.71 -7.18
N SER A 276 -13.54 -14.99 -6.48
CA SER A 276 -13.51 -14.92 -5.02
C SER A 276 -13.66 -16.30 -4.37
N LYS A 277 -14.59 -17.14 -4.87
CA LYS A 277 -14.79 -18.51 -4.37
C LYS A 277 -13.52 -19.35 -4.54
N LYS A 278 -12.87 -19.29 -5.71
CA LYS A 278 -11.61 -20.01 -5.97
C LYS A 278 -10.49 -19.55 -5.02
N GLN A 279 -10.29 -18.24 -4.88
CA GLN A 279 -9.27 -17.69 -4.00
C GLN A 279 -9.49 -18.06 -2.52
N TRP A 280 -10.74 -18.08 -2.07
CA TRP A 280 -11.06 -18.50 -0.71
C TRP A 280 -10.79 -19.98 -0.48
N LYS A 281 -11.12 -20.83 -1.46
CA LYS A 281 -10.78 -22.26 -1.42
C LYS A 281 -9.25 -22.46 -1.35
N GLU A 282 -8.51 -21.82 -2.25
CA GLU A 282 -7.05 -21.90 -2.29
C GLU A 282 -6.40 -21.44 -0.97
N ARG A 283 -6.93 -20.38 -0.34
CA ARG A 283 -6.47 -19.94 0.98
C ARG A 283 -6.73 -20.99 2.07
N LYS A 284 -7.91 -21.61 2.08
CA LYS A 284 -8.22 -22.69 3.04
C LYS A 284 -7.30 -23.89 2.83
N ASP A 285 -7.16 -24.34 1.59
CA ASP A 285 -6.29 -25.46 1.22
C ASP A 285 -4.82 -25.17 1.61
N GLN A 286 -4.35 -23.93 1.41
CA GLN A 286 -3.01 -23.51 1.81
C GLN A 286 -2.83 -23.50 3.34
N VAL A 287 -3.84 -23.06 4.10
CA VAL A 287 -3.81 -23.09 5.56
C VAL A 287 -3.75 -24.53 6.05
N GLU A 288 -4.60 -25.41 5.53
CA GLU A 288 -4.61 -26.84 5.87
C GLU A 288 -3.29 -27.51 5.52
N ALA A 289 -2.74 -27.25 4.33
CA ALA A 289 -1.44 -27.78 3.91
C ALA A 289 -0.31 -27.31 4.83
N ASN A 290 -0.31 -26.05 5.26
CA ASN A 290 0.67 -25.52 6.19
C ASN A 290 0.56 -26.16 7.58
N ILE A 291 -0.66 -26.38 8.07
CA ILE A 291 -0.91 -27.08 9.34
C ILE A 291 -0.39 -28.53 9.23
N LYS A 292 -0.78 -29.26 8.19
CA LYS A 292 -0.32 -30.64 7.93
C LYS A 292 1.20 -30.71 7.83
N LYS A 293 1.84 -29.79 7.10
CA LYS A 293 3.30 -29.74 6.97
C LYS A 293 4.00 -29.55 8.32
N LYS A 294 3.49 -28.66 9.19
CA LYS A 294 4.03 -28.47 10.53
C LYS A 294 3.84 -29.72 11.40
N GLN A 295 2.68 -30.35 11.31
CA GLN A 295 2.38 -31.56 12.06
C GLN A 295 3.26 -32.75 11.62
N ASN A 296 3.45 -32.95 10.32
CA ASN A 296 4.34 -33.97 9.78
C ASN A 296 5.79 -33.74 10.22
N LYS A 297 6.28 -32.49 10.13
CA LYS A 297 7.62 -32.16 10.63
C LYS A 297 7.77 -32.47 12.13
N ARG A 298 6.73 -32.23 12.93
CA ARG A 298 6.72 -32.59 14.36
C ARG A 298 6.74 -34.11 14.54
N SER A 299 5.93 -34.88 13.79
CA SER A 299 5.92 -36.34 13.89
C SER A 299 7.27 -36.93 13.51
N ASP A 300 7.90 -36.42 12.46
CA ASP A 300 9.19 -36.91 11.96
C ASP A 300 10.30 -36.61 12.97
N ASN A 301 10.33 -35.40 13.54
CA ASN A 301 11.27 -35.06 14.62
C ASN A 301 11.08 -35.93 15.86
N LEU A 302 9.84 -36.27 16.23
CA LEU A 302 9.55 -37.16 17.35
C LEU A 302 10.01 -38.60 17.06
N LYS A 303 9.76 -39.10 15.84
CA LYS A 303 10.25 -40.42 15.39
C LYS A 303 11.78 -40.47 15.40
N ALA A 304 12.44 -39.46 14.84
CA ALA A 304 13.90 -39.35 14.85
C ALA A 304 14.46 -39.32 16.28
N ARG A 305 13.84 -38.58 17.21
CA ARG A 305 14.24 -38.60 18.63
C ARG A 305 14.05 -39.98 19.27
N LYS A 306 12.96 -40.69 18.98
CA LYS A 306 12.74 -42.06 19.47
C LYS A 306 13.82 -43.01 18.93
N GLN A 307 14.09 -42.97 17.62
CA GLN A 307 15.12 -43.78 16.98
C GLN A 307 16.51 -43.44 17.52
N GLN A 308 16.83 -42.17 17.75
CA GLN A 308 18.11 -41.75 18.33
C GLN A 308 18.29 -42.25 19.76
N LYS A 309 17.22 -42.28 20.58
CA LYS A 309 17.28 -42.88 21.92
C LYS A 309 17.57 -44.38 21.85
N VAL A 310 16.91 -45.10 20.94
CA VAL A 310 17.15 -46.54 20.73
C VAL A 310 18.57 -46.78 20.22
N SER A 311 19.02 -46.05 19.20
CA SER A 311 20.37 -46.22 18.65
C SER A 311 21.46 -45.85 19.65
N ASN A 312 21.26 -44.82 20.49
CA ASN A 312 22.17 -44.49 21.58
C ASN A 312 22.23 -45.59 22.65
N LYS A 313 21.10 -46.23 22.99
CA LYS A 313 21.09 -47.39 23.90
C LYS A 313 21.87 -48.56 23.29
N ILE A 314 21.63 -48.87 22.01
CA ILE A 314 22.36 -49.93 21.28
C ILE A 314 23.86 -49.62 21.24
N LYS A 315 24.26 -48.39 20.89
CA LYS A 315 25.68 -47.96 20.88
C LYS A 315 26.34 -48.09 22.26
N LYS A 316 25.64 -47.70 23.34
CA LYS A 316 26.15 -47.84 24.71
C LYS A 316 26.32 -49.32 25.11
N ALA A 317 25.39 -50.18 24.75
CA ALA A 317 25.47 -51.62 25.01
C ALA A 317 26.62 -52.29 24.22
N LYS A 318 26.78 -51.96 22.94
CA LYS A 318 27.91 -52.41 22.11
C LYS A 318 29.26 -51.96 22.68
N LYS A 319 29.39 -50.70 23.13
CA LYS A 319 30.61 -50.20 23.81
C LYS A 319 30.94 -50.94 25.10
N LYS A 320 29.95 -51.53 25.77
CA LYS A 320 30.13 -52.35 27.00
C LYS A 320 30.34 -53.84 26.70
N GLY A 321 30.55 -54.23 25.44
CA GLY A 321 30.76 -55.63 25.04
C GLY A 321 29.51 -56.51 25.07
N ARG A 322 28.32 -55.94 25.24
CA ARG A 322 27.06 -56.70 25.29
C ARG A 322 26.56 -56.94 23.85
N VAL A 323 26.47 -58.19 23.42
CA VAL A 323 25.85 -58.57 22.14
C VAL A 323 24.34 -58.37 22.26
N ILE A 324 23.73 -57.63 21.31
CA ILE A 324 22.28 -57.43 21.26
C ILE A 324 21.75 -58.26 20.08
N PRO A 325 21.08 -59.40 20.32
CA PRO A 325 20.42 -60.16 19.27
C PRO A 325 19.17 -59.43 18.78
N GLY A 326 18.97 -59.35 17.46
CA GLY A 326 17.74 -58.83 16.84
C GLY A 326 17.66 -57.30 16.64
N PHE A 327 18.79 -56.57 16.72
CA PHE A 327 18.89 -55.15 16.38
C PHE A 327 20.09 -54.81 15.50
#